data_AF-A0A096LU66-F1
#
_entry.id   AF-A0A096LU66-F1
#
_cell.length_a   1.000
_cell.length_b   1.000
_cell.length_c   1.000
_cell.angle_alpha   90.00
_cell.angle_beta   90.00
_cell.angle_gamma   90.00
#
_symmetry.space_group_name_H-M   'P 1'
#
loop_
_entity.id
_entity.type
_entity.pdbx_description
1 polymer ?
#
loop_
_entity_poly.entity_id
_entity_poly.type
_entity_poly.pdbx_seq_one_letter_code
_entity_poly.pdbx_strand_id
1 'polypeptide(L)'
;CSTNEERSYYTGALCGLGFNSLTKEPILPENDIELAFDVKFDVMDIIEINALRMAINSLLCNGPSSTLHLTPERICQLQDDCRDGLTRLFIRSPPREAVAPTNHENYGKWDQVQHSKNSCLQQMSLSVF
;
A
#
# COMPACT_ATOMS: atom_id res chain seq x y z
N CYS A 1 -2.49 -6.04 -5.26
CA CYS A 1 -1.10 -6.26 -5.74
C CYS A 1 -1.10 -7.34 -6.81
N SER A 2 -0.10 -7.33 -7.68
CA SER A 2 0.19 -8.39 -8.64
C SER A 2 1.36 -9.23 -8.13
N THR A 3 1.41 -10.51 -8.46
CA THR A 3 2.52 -11.42 -8.11
C THR A 3 3.19 -11.97 -9.35
N ASN A 4 4.42 -12.46 -9.21
CA ASN A 4 5.01 -13.30 -10.25
C ASN A 4 4.26 -14.63 -10.40
N GLU A 5 4.59 -15.40 -11.44
CA GLU A 5 3.95 -16.68 -11.76
C GLU A 5 4.03 -17.69 -10.60
N GLU A 6 5.18 -17.74 -9.92
CA GLU A 6 5.42 -18.63 -8.77
C GLU A 6 4.79 -18.13 -7.46
N ARG A 7 4.21 -16.91 -7.45
CA ARG A 7 3.66 -16.23 -6.26
C ARG A 7 4.67 -16.08 -5.11
N SER A 8 5.96 -15.98 -5.44
CA SER A 8 7.05 -15.84 -4.49
C SER A 8 7.36 -14.38 -4.12
N TYR A 9 6.95 -13.41 -4.94
CA TYR A 9 7.07 -11.98 -4.63
C TYR A 9 6.03 -11.13 -5.38
N TYR A 10 5.85 -9.88 -4.92
CA TYR A 10 4.98 -8.92 -5.59
C TYR A 10 5.71 -8.25 -6.76
N THR A 11 5.00 -8.13 -7.86
CA THR A 11 5.49 -7.55 -9.13
C THR A 11 4.89 -6.19 -9.43
N GLY A 12 3.83 -5.82 -8.70
CA GLY A 12 3.22 -4.51 -8.81
C GLY A 12 2.08 -4.27 -7.81
N ALA A 13 1.57 -3.05 -7.82
CA ALA A 13 0.44 -2.64 -7.00
C ALA A 13 -0.55 -1.81 -7.80
N LEU A 14 -1.84 -2.01 -7.51
CA LEU A 14 -2.92 -1.12 -7.91
C LEU A 14 -3.33 -0.35 -6.65
N CYS A 15 -3.22 0.97 -6.72
CA CYS A 15 -3.48 1.91 -5.64
C CYS A 15 -4.65 2.81 -6.06
N GLY A 16 -5.59 3.13 -5.18
CA GLY A 16 -6.78 3.90 -5.57
C GLY A 16 -7.88 3.69 -4.56
N LEU A 17 -9.13 4.07 -4.83
CA LEU A 17 -10.19 3.99 -3.80
C LEU A 17 -10.65 2.54 -3.52
N GLY A 18 -10.17 1.57 -4.30
CA GLY A 18 -10.59 0.17 -4.25
C GLY A 18 -11.71 -0.12 -5.24
N PHE A 19 -12.47 -1.19 -5.00
CA PHE A 19 -13.53 -1.66 -5.88
C PHE A 19 -14.83 -1.90 -5.14
N ASN A 20 -15.95 -1.82 -5.85
CA ASN A 20 -17.26 -2.18 -5.35
C ASN A 20 -17.37 -3.71 -5.26
N SER A 21 -17.65 -4.24 -4.07
CA SER A 21 -17.68 -5.68 -3.82
C SER A 21 -18.81 -6.41 -4.56
N LEU A 22 -19.89 -5.71 -4.92
CA LEU A 22 -21.06 -6.23 -5.64
C LEU A 22 -20.85 -6.17 -7.15
N THR A 23 -20.50 -5.01 -7.70
CA THR A 23 -20.34 -4.83 -9.16
C THR A 23 -18.98 -5.31 -9.67
N LYS A 24 -18.00 -5.46 -8.77
CA LYS A 24 -16.58 -5.75 -9.07
C LYS A 24 -15.88 -4.66 -9.88
N GLU A 25 -16.47 -3.47 -9.97
CA GLU A 25 -15.90 -2.33 -10.68
C GLU A 25 -15.07 -1.44 -9.74
N PRO A 26 -14.02 -0.76 -10.24
CA PRO A 26 -13.28 0.22 -9.44
C PRO A 26 -14.20 1.36 -9.00
N ILE A 27 -13.96 1.90 -7.79
CA ILE A 27 -14.80 2.96 -7.21
C ILE A 27 -14.58 4.30 -7.90
N LEU A 28 -13.33 4.62 -8.26
CA LEU A 28 -12.95 5.83 -8.97
C LEU A 28 -11.76 5.54 -9.90
N PRO A 29 -12.01 4.87 -11.04
CA PRO A 29 -10.96 4.36 -11.92
C PRO A 29 -9.96 5.44 -12.38
N GLU A 30 -10.39 6.69 -12.54
CA GLU A 30 -9.54 7.81 -12.94
C GLU A 30 -8.45 8.17 -11.92
N ASN A 31 -8.63 7.74 -10.66
CA ASN A 31 -7.68 7.95 -9.58
C ASN A 31 -6.88 6.69 -9.25
N ASP A 32 -7.11 5.59 -9.97
CA ASP A 32 -6.34 4.38 -9.80
C ASP A 32 -4.94 4.56 -10.44
N ILE A 33 -3.92 4.23 -9.66
CA ILE A 33 -2.51 4.27 -10.05
C ILE A 33 -1.99 2.84 -10.02
N GLU A 34 -1.52 2.36 -11.18
CA GLU A 34 -0.88 1.06 -11.30
C GLU A 34 0.64 1.23 -11.38
N LEU A 35 1.36 0.48 -10.54
CA LEU A 35 2.81 0.54 -10.42
C LEU A 35 3.39 -0.87 -10.64
N ALA A 36 4.33 -0.98 -11.56
CA ALA A 36 5.19 -2.16 -11.67
C ALA A 36 6.43 -1.97 -10.78
N PHE A 37 6.87 -3.04 -10.12
CA PHE A 37 8.04 -3.00 -9.25
C PHE A 37 9.30 -3.44 -9.99
N ASP A 38 10.38 -2.69 -9.79
CA ASP A 38 11.74 -2.97 -10.27
C ASP A 38 12.62 -3.64 -9.19
N VAL A 39 12.02 -3.96 -8.04
CA VAL A 39 12.63 -4.69 -6.93
C VAL A 39 11.66 -5.70 -6.35
N LYS A 40 12.17 -6.76 -5.71
CA LYS A 40 11.32 -7.75 -5.03
C LYS A 40 10.73 -7.16 -3.75
N PHE A 41 9.41 -6.96 -3.77
CA PHE A 41 8.63 -6.68 -2.57
C PHE A 41 8.11 -7.98 -1.95
N ASP A 42 8.24 -8.11 -0.63
CA ASP A 42 7.66 -9.20 0.13
C ASP A 42 6.43 -8.75 0.96
N VAL A 43 5.83 -9.68 1.71
CA VAL A 43 4.67 -9.37 2.56
C VAL A 43 4.98 -8.37 3.67
N MET A 44 6.22 -8.38 4.20
CA MET A 44 6.61 -7.47 5.28
C MET A 44 6.72 -6.04 4.77
N ASP A 45 7.21 -5.85 3.54
CA ASP A 45 7.24 -4.53 2.91
C ASP A 45 5.82 -3.94 2.76
N ILE A 46 4.87 -4.76 2.30
CA ILE A 46 3.48 -4.31 2.12
C ILE A 46 2.83 -3.99 3.50
N ILE A 47 3.16 -4.77 4.54
CA ILE A 47 2.68 -4.49 5.91
C ILE A 47 3.20 -3.16 6.41
N GLU A 48 4.50 -2.88 6.26
CA GLU A 48 5.12 -1.63 6.71
C GLU A 48 4.56 -0.42 5.94
N ILE A 49 4.38 -0.53 4.62
CA ILE A 49 3.73 0.50 3.79
C ILE A 49 2.31 0.78 4.28
N ASN A 50 1.53 -0.25 4.56
CA ASN A 50 0.16 -0.06 5.04
C ASN A 50 0.11 0.55 6.44
N ALA A 51 1.01 0.15 7.34
CA ALA A 51 1.12 0.76 8.66
C ALA A 51 1.47 2.26 8.56
N LEU A 52 2.45 2.61 7.72
CA LEU A 52 2.83 4.00 7.46
C LEU A 52 1.67 4.80 6.88
N ARG A 53 0.97 4.21 5.90
CA ARG A 53 -0.21 4.83 5.29
C ARG A 53 -1.31 5.09 6.31
N MET A 54 -1.63 4.14 7.19
CA MET A 54 -2.61 4.33 8.26
C MET A 54 -2.20 5.45 9.22
N ALA A 55 -0.91 5.53 9.57
CA ALA A 55 -0.40 6.59 10.43
C ALA A 55 -0.56 7.98 9.79
N ILE A 56 -0.22 8.12 8.51
CA ILE A 56 -0.40 9.36 7.74
C ILE A 56 -1.89 9.72 7.61
N ASN A 57 -2.75 8.76 7.27
CA ASN A 57 -4.20 9.00 7.16
C ASN A 57 -4.78 9.44 8.51
N SER A 58 -4.31 8.89 9.62
CA SER A 58 -4.74 9.31 10.96
C SER A 58 -4.39 10.77 11.27
N LEU A 59 -3.27 11.26 10.76
CA LEU A 59 -2.85 12.66 10.90
C LEU A 59 -3.69 13.61 10.01
N LEU A 60 -3.99 13.20 8.78
CA LEU A 60 -4.54 14.10 7.75
C LEU A 60 -6.08 14.01 7.60
N CYS A 61 -6.66 12.82 7.70
CA CYS A 61 -8.00 12.54 7.18
C CYS A 61 -9.11 12.51 8.25
N ASN A 62 -8.79 12.61 9.55
CA ASN A 62 -9.82 12.58 10.62
C ASN A 62 -10.61 13.92 10.78
N GLY A 63 -10.69 14.74 9.73
CA GLY A 63 -11.45 15.99 9.68
C GLY A 63 -10.78 17.19 10.38
N PRO A 64 -11.47 18.36 10.48
CA PRO A 64 -10.94 19.57 11.12
C PRO A 64 -10.52 19.39 12.58
N SER A 65 -10.95 18.27 13.18
CA SER A 65 -10.71 17.90 14.57
C SER A 65 -9.71 16.76 14.75
N SER A 66 -9.13 16.23 13.67
CA SER A 66 -8.24 15.07 13.67
C SER A 66 -7.12 15.16 14.69
N THR A 67 -6.52 16.35 14.78
CA THR A 67 -5.43 16.68 15.67
C THR A 67 -5.83 17.67 16.76
N LEU A 68 -7.09 18.12 16.82
CA LEU A 68 -7.55 19.10 17.83
C LEU A 68 -7.36 18.59 19.26
N HIS A 69 -7.36 17.28 19.45
CA HIS A 69 -7.13 16.63 20.75
C HIS A 69 -5.66 16.29 21.02
N LEU A 70 -4.78 16.50 20.04
CA LEU A 70 -3.35 16.19 20.15
C LEU A 70 -2.58 17.48 20.46
N THR A 71 -1.60 17.37 21.35
CA THR A 71 -0.67 18.48 21.56
C THR A 71 0.26 18.63 20.36
N PRO A 72 0.81 19.82 20.11
CA PRO A 72 1.81 20.03 19.06
C PRO A 72 2.98 19.04 19.15
N GLU A 73 3.44 18.71 20.36
CA GLU A 73 4.52 17.74 20.59
C GLU A 73 4.12 16.34 20.11
N ARG A 74 2.87 15.94 20.35
CA ARG A 74 2.37 14.64 19.88
C ARG A 74 2.24 14.60 18.36
N ILE A 75 1.83 15.71 17.74
CA ILE A 75 1.79 15.83 16.28
C ILE A 75 3.21 15.73 15.71
N CYS A 76 4.18 16.47 16.26
CA CYS A 76 5.58 16.39 15.85
C CYS A 76 6.12 14.96 15.95
N GLN A 77 5.90 14.28 17.09
CA GLN A 77 6.36 12.90 17.24
C GLN A 77 5.75 11.96 16.20
N LEU A 78 4.45 12.06 15.93
CA LEU A 78 3.80 11.23 14.92
C LEU A 78 4.32 11.52 13.50
N GLN A 79 4.64 12.78 13.20
CA GLN A 79 5.26 13.16 11.93
C GLN A 79 6.69 12.61 11.81
N ASP A 80 7.46 12.66 12.88
CA ASP A 80 8.80 12.09 12.95
C ASP A 80 8.76 10.57 12.81
N ASP A 81 7.83 9.88 13.48
CA ASP A 81 7.62 8.44 13.34
C ASP A 81 7.30 8.06 11.88
N CYS A 82 6.45 8.86 11.20
CA CYS A 82 6.14 8.66 9.77
C CYS A 82 7.37 8.91 8.88
N ARG A 83 8.14 9.98 9.15
CA ARG A 83 9.37 10.31 8.43
C ARG A 83 10.38 9.17 8.56
N ASP A 84 10.57 8.64 9.76
CA ASP A 84 11.49 7.55 10.04
C ASP A 84 11.03 6.27 9.35
N GLY A 85 9.73 5.95 9.38
CA GLY A 85 9.16 4.82 8.65
C GLY A 85 9.41 4.92 7.14
N LEU A 86 9.12 6.09 6.54
CA LEU A 86 9.38 6.32 5.12
C LEU A 86 10.86 6.18 4.78
N THR A 87 11.72 6.76 5.62
CA THR A 87 13.17 6.71 5.44
C THR A 87 13.65 5.27 5.45
N ARG A 88 13.28 4.46 6.45
CA ARG A 88 13.67 3.04 6.55
C ARG A 88 13.26 2.22 5.33
N LEU A 89 12.08 2.48 4.76
CA LEU A 89 11.63 1.81 3.53
C LEU A 89 12.52 2.12 2.33
N PHE A 90 13.02 3.37 2.21
CA PHE A 90 13.87 3.83 1.11
C PHE A 90 15.33 3.44 1.26
N ILE A 91 15.92 3.62 2.45
CA ILE A 91 17.35 3.37 2.71
C ILE A 91 17.61 1.99 3.34
N ARG A 92 16.72 1.03 3.09
CA ARG A 92 16.80 -0.33 3.65
C ARG A 92 18.17 -0.95 3.38
N SER A 93 18.73 -1.58 4.41
CA SER A 93 19.96 -2.36 4.31
C SER A 93 19.73 -3.79 4.84
N PRO A 94 19.98 -4.83 4.04
CA PRO A 94 20.44 -4.77 2.65
C PRO A 94 19.36 -4.21 1.69
N PRO A 95 19.76 -3.60 0.56
CA PRO A 95 18.83 -3.17 -0.48
C PRO A 95 17.98 -4.34 -0.99
N ARG A 96 16.78 -4.03 -1.48
CA ARG A 96 15.93 -5.05 -2.12
C ARG A 96 16.60 -5.58 -3.38
N GLU A 97 16.37 -6.86 -3.66
CA GLU A 97 16.86 -7.49 -4.89
C GLU A 97 16.19 -6.85 -6.11
N ALA A 98 16.98 -6.33 -7.05
CA ALA A 98 16.48 -5.74 -8.28
C ALA A 98 15.88 -6.82 -9.20
N VAL A 99 14.77 -6.49 -9.86
CA VAL A 99 14.11 -7.34 -10.87
C VAL A 99 13.64 -6.48 -12.05
N ALA A 100 13.50 -7.10 -13.22
CA ALA A 100 12.89 -6.40 -14.34
C ALA A 100 11.39 -6.19 -14.07
N PRO A 101 10.85 -4.98 -14.25
CA PRO A 101 9.41 -4.75 -14.18
C PRO A 101 8.68 -5.65 -15.18
N THR A 102 7.63 -6.33 -14.71
CA THR A 102 6.79 -7.18 -15.56
C THR A 102 5.54 -6.42 -15.99
N ASN A 103 5.20 -6.47 -17.28
CA ASN A 103 3.91 -5.98 -17.74
C ASN A 103 2.81 -6.97 -17.36
N HIS A 104 1.72 -6.49 -16.78
CA HIS A 104 0.61 -7.34 -16.35
C HIS A 104 -0.52 -7.31 -17.36
N GLU A 105 -0.96 -8.46 -17.88
CA GLU A 105 -2.03 -8.51 -18.89
C GLU A 105 -3.40 -7.98 -18.38
N ASN A 106 -3.56 -7.86 -17.05
CA ASN A 106 -4.81 -7.46 -16.40
C ASN A 106 -4.74 -6.04 -15.82
N TYR A 107 -4.22 -5.06 -16.54
CA TYR A 107 -4.21 -3.67 -16.10
C TYR A 107 -5.59 -3.20 -15.58
N GLY A 108 -5.59 -2.44 -14.48
CA GLY A 108 -6.78 -1.80 -13.90
C GLY A 108 -7.79 -2.72 -13.20
N LYS A 109 -7.52 -4.02 -13.07
CA LYS A 109 -8.42 -4.92 -12.32
C LYS A 109 -7.99 -5.04 -10.85
N TRP A 110 -8.92 -4.81 -9.94
CA TRP A 110 -8.70 -5.07 -8.52
C TRP A 110 -8.81 -6.58 -8.19
N ASP A 111 -8.35 -6.95 -6.99
CA ASP A 111 -8.50 -8.31 -6.41
C ASP A 111 -7.89 -9.46 -7.23
N GLN A 112 -6.74 -9.22 -7.86
CA GLN A 112 -6.07 -10.22 -8.72
C GLN A 112 -5.32 -11.32 -7.95
N VAL A 113 -5.10 -11.16 -6.64
CA VAL A 113 -4.42 -12.17 -5.83
C VAL A 113 -5.44 -13.21 -5.38
N GLN A 114 -5.42 -14.39 -6.01
CA GLN A 114 -6.27 -15.51 -5.59
C GLN A 114 -6.07 -15.81 -4.10
N HIS A 115 -7.19 -16.02 -3.38
CA HIS A 115 -7.24 -16.31 -1.95
C HIS A 115 -6.49 -17.60 -1.59
N SER A 116 -5.16 -17.52 -1.44
CA SER A 116 -4.43 -18.50 -0.63
C SER A 116 -4.81 -18.28 0.84
N LYS A 117 -4.87 -19.36 1.63
CA LYS A 117 -5.48 -19.47 2.98
C LYS A 117 -4.95 -18.51 4.07
N ASN A 118 -4.15 -17.51 3.75
CA ASN A 118 -3.67 -16.50 4.67
C ASN A 118 -4.56 -15.26 4.58
N SER A 119 -5.48 -15.15 5.55
CA SER A 119 -6.44 -14.06 5.75
C SER A 119 -5.83 -12.65 5.83
N CYS A 120 -4.50 -12.53 5.95
CA CYS A 120 -3.80 -11.25 5.97
C CYS A 120 -3.81 -10.51 4.62
N LEU A 121 -4.00 -11.22 3.50
CA LEU A 121 -4.01 -10.62 2.16
C LEU A 121 -5.37 -10.00 1.76
N GLN A 122 -6.45 -10.38 2.45
CA GLN A 122 -7.82 -9.97 2.09
C GLN A 122 -8.16 -8.53 2.43
N GLN A 123 -7.30 -7.81 3.14
CA GLN A 123 -7.56 -6.42 3.57
C GLN A 123 -6.51 -5.42 3.10
N MET A 124 -5.58 -5.83 2.21
CA MET A 124 -4.53 -4.97 1.66
C MET A 124 -4.83 -4.57 0.21
N SER A 125 -6.12 -4.36 -0.11
CA SER A 125 -6.44 -3.38 -1.13
C SER A 125 -5.87 -2.05 -0.64
N LEU A 126 -5.01 -1.41 -1.42
CA LEU A 126 -4.59 -0.03 -1.17
C LEU A 126 -5.77 0.92 -1.43
N SER A 127 -6.92 0.65 -0.80
CA SER A 127 -8.16 1.44 -0.86
C SER A 127 -7.89 2.76 -0.15
N VAL A 128 -7.41 3.76 -0.87
CA VAL A 128 -7.33 5.18 -0.50
C VAL A 128 -8.66 5.59 0.11
N PHE A 129 -8.70 5.65 1.44
CA PHE A 129 -9.55 6.45 2.31
C PHE A 129 -8.84 6.46 3.68
#